data_AF-A0A0H5RS79-F1
#
_entry.id   AF-A0A0H5RS79-F1
#
_cell.length_a   1.000
_cell.length_b   1.000
_cell.length_c   1.000
_cell.angle_alpha   90.00
_cell.angle_beta   90.00
_cell.angle_gamma   90.00
#
_symmetry.space_group_name_H-M   'P 1'
#
loop_
_entity.id
_entity.type
_entity.pdbx_description
1 polymer ?
#
loop_
_entity_poly.entity_id
_entity_poly.type
_entity_poly.pdbx_seq_one_letter_code
_entity_poly.pdbx_strand_id
1 'polypeptide(L)'
;MTDPWARPTDQSPPAPTQELPPQPPAPDQPGQPVQVEQPAPEAPQPQDSSALAKVKKLFSDPLSVVLVFVIVVALVAAGVLGSELYARNRADQIVASTVECVVGDGAKASFDPLPPFLMQHISGHYTNINVETAGNQIREAKGMQVKLGIKDVRIKETADSSGTVGSLVADINWSTDGIRQTVADMVTLPFIGSAISDVRTNPSNGTIELKSLLGTITAKPSVVNKGISLQIVDLSAIGLSWPRETLQPILDKFTAQITEDYPMGIHADSVQVTDSGVVAKFSTTNAKMPKPADDPCFGKL
;
A
#
# COMPACT_ATOMS: atom_id res chain seq x y z
N MET A 1 7.28 37.64 0.90
CA MET A 1 5.80 37.61 0.80
C MET A 1 5.45 37.68 -0.67
N THR A 2 5.11 36.55 -1.29
CA THR A 2 4.41 36.46 -2.58
C THR A 2 3.86 35.04 -2.73
N ASP A 3 2.53 34.97 -2.71
CA ASP A 3 1.72 33.75 -2.81
C ASP A 3 1.39 33.51 -4.30
N PRO A 4 1.74 32.36 -4.91
CA PRO A 4 1.58 32.15 -6.35
C PRO A 4 0.15 31.78 -6.80
N TRP A 5 -0.87 31.90 -5.93
CA TRP A 5 -2.22 31.35 -6.20
C TRP A 5 -3.40 32.34 -6.02
N ALA A 6 -3.21 33.62 -6.29
CA ALA A 6 -4.33 34.59 -6.35
C ALA A 6 -4.80 34.86 -7.80
N ARG A 7 -6.09 34.62 -8.08
CA ARG A 7 -6.79 34.77 -9.38
C ARG A 7 -7.25 36.21 -9.67
N PRO A 8 -7.56 36.54 -10.94
CA PRO A 8 -8.84 37.21 -11.23
C PRO A 8 -9.64 36.65 -12.43
N THR A 9 -10.94 36.46 -12.19
CA THR A 9 -12.17 36.64 -13.02
C THR A 9 -12.19 36.52 -14.55
N ASP A 10 -13.21 35.77 -15.01
CA ASP A 10 -14.12 35.97 -16.15
C ASP A 10 -13.63 36.64 -17.44
N GLN A 11 -13.71 35.87 -18.55
CA GLN A 11 -14.39 36.29 -19.80
C GLN A 11 -14.40 35.15 -20.83
N SER A 12 -15.60 34.63 -21.12
CA SER A 12 -15.87 33.76 -22.26
C SER A 12 -15.87 34.57 -23.57
N PRO A 13 -15.16 34.13 -24.63
CA PRO A 13 -15.28 34.74 -25.96
C PRO A 13 -16.57 34.29 -26.70
N PRO A 14 -17.18 35.15 -27.54
CA PRO A 14 -18.39 34.82 -28.31
C PRO A 14 -18.10 33.89 -29.49
N ALA A 15 -19.08 33.05 -29.82
CA ALA A 15 -19.05 32.15 -30.98
C ALA A 15 -19.29 32.91 -32.30
N PRO A 16 -18.69 32.47 -33.42
CA PRO A 16 -18.85 33.11 -34.73
C PRO A 16 -20.19 32.78 -35.41
N THR A 17 -20.77 33.83 -36.00
CA THR A 17 -21.97 33.84 -36.85
C THR A 17 -21.71 33.09 -38.17
N GLN A 18 -22.62 32.20 -38.58
CA GLN A 18 -22.52 31.45 -39.83
C GLN A 18 -23.60 31.94 -40.82
N GLU A 19 -23.16 32.39 -42.00
CA GLU A 19 -23.96 32.97 -43.09
C GLU A 19 -24.86 31.94 -43.81
N LEU A 20 -26.04 32.40 -44.22
CA LEU A 20 -27.08 31.67 -44.93
C LEU A 20 -26.96 31.89 -46.46
N PRO A 21 -27.09 30.87 -47.33
CA PRO A 21 -27.14 31.07 -48.78
C PRO A 21 -28.55 31.47 -49.29
N PRO A 22 -28.65 32.23 -50.41
CA PRO A 22 -29.88 32.85 -50.90
C PRO A 22 -30.76 31.94 -51.77
N GLN A 23 -32.08 32.15 -51.70
CA GLN A 23 -33.11 31.43 -52.46
C GLN A 23 -33.77 32.36 -53.51
N PRO A 24 -34.10 31.88 -54.73
CA PRO A 24 -34.47 32.71 -55.89
C PRO A 24 -35.92 33.25 -55.88
N PRO A 25 -36.22 34.29 -56.69
CA PRO A 25 -37.51 34.98 -56.68
C PRO A 25 -38.62 34.26 -57.47
N ALA A 26 -39.86 34.41 -57.02
CA ALA A 26 -41.08 33.91 -57.67
C ALA A 26 -41.71 34.98 -58.59
N PRO A 27 -42.37 34.60 -59.71
CA PRO A 27 -43.08 35.54 -60.58
C PRO A 27 -44.54 35.79 -60.16
N ASP A 28 -45.00 37.02 -60.38
CA ASP A 28 -46.38 37.53 -60.21
C ASP A 28 -47.40 36.86 -61.15
N GLN A 29 -48.59 36.54 -60.64
CA GLN A 29 -49.83 36.55 -61.44
C GLN A 29 -51.08 36.92 -60.61
N PRO A 30 -52.12 37.53 -61.25
CA PRO A 30 -53.12 38.36 -60.59
C PRO A 30 -54.52 37.72 -60.45
N GLY A 31 -55.31 38.28 -59.52
CA GLY A 31 -56.78 38.40 -59.64
C GLY A 31 -57.64 37.30 -59.00
N GLN A 32 -58.41 37.69 -57.98
CA GLN A 32 -59.47 36.89 -57.33
C GLN A 32 -60.64 36.56 -58.28
N PRO A 33 -61.47 35.56 -57.94
CA PRO A 33 -62.77 35.89 -57.33
C PRO A 33 -63.20 35.03 -56.13
N VAL A 34 -64.35 35.40 -55.59
CA VAL A 34 -64.93 35.26 -54.25
C VAL A 34 -65.38 33.83 -53.85
N GLN A 35 -65.42 33.63 -52.53
CA GLN A 35 -65.81 32.51 -51.66
C GLN A 35 -66.99 31.60 -52.07
N VAL A 36 -66.89 30.32 -51.69
CA VAL A 36 -68.01 29.55 -51.10
C VAL A 36 -67.45 28.68 -49.95
N GLU A 37 -68.15 28.74 -48.81
CA GLU A 37 -67.87 28.13 -47.51
C GLU A 37 -67.98 26.59 -47.51
N GLN A 38 -67.03 25.87 -46.91
CA GLN A 38 -67.17 24.44 -46.59
C GLN A 38 -66.34 24.06 -45.33
N PRO A 39 -66.81 23.16 -44.44
CA PRO A 39 -66.43 23.13 -43.02
C PRO A 39 -64.99 22.65 -42.77
N ALA A 40 -64.36 23.23 -41.73
CA ALA A 40 -63.00 22.94 -41.30
C ALA A 40 -62.78 21.47 -40.87
N PRO A 41 -61.67 20.83 -41.30
CA PRO A 41 -61.13 19.65 -40.63
C PRO A 41 -60.44 20.04 -39.31
N GLU A 42 -60.70 19.25 -38.27
CA GLU A 42 -60.14 19.35 -36.93
C GLU A 42 -58.59 19.39 -36.95
N ALA A 43 -58.00 20.35 -36.26
CA ALA A 43 -56.55 20.42 -36.07
C ALA A 43 -56.06 19.24 -35.20
N PRO A 44 -54.90 18.62 -35.50
CA PRO A 44 -54.33 17.61 -34.62
C PRO A 44 -53.97 18.25 -33.27
N GLN A 45 -54.49 17.69 -32.17
CA GLN A 45 -54.10 18.11 -30.83
C GLN A 45 -52.59 17.93 -30.61
N PRO A 46 -51.92 18.88 -29.93
CA PRO A 46 -50.56 18.67 -29.46
C PRO A 46 -50.53 17.51 -28.45
N GLN A 47 -49.72 16.48 -28.71
CA GLN A 47 -49.35 15.52 -27.68
C GLN A 47 -48.49 16.23 -26.64
N ASP A 48 -49.14 16.84 -25.64
CA ASP A 48 -48.50 17.25 -24.39
C ASP A 48 -48.12 15.99 -23.60
N SER A 49 -47.06 15.32 -24.05
CA SER A 49 -46.33 14.34 -23.26
C SER A 49 -45.45 15.06 -22.24
N SER A 50 -46.11 15.75 -21.30
CA SER A 50 -45.43 16.33 -20.14
C SER A 50 -44.61 15.23 -19.46
N ALA A 51 -43.37 15.54 -19.05
CA ALA A 51 -42.51 14.61 -18.33
C ALA A 51 -43.25 13.93 -17.16
N LEU A 52 -44.21 14.64 -16.57
CA LEU A 52 -45.12 14.20 -15.52
C LEU A 52 -46.02 13.01 -15.93
N ALA A 53 -46.56 12.99 -17.16
CA ALA A 53 -47.34 11.86 -17.67
C ALA A 53 -46.46 10.62 -17.93
N LYS A 54 -45.20 10.83 -18.35
CA LYS A 54 -44.23 9.76 -18.56
C LYS A 54 -43.80 9.12 -17.24
N VAL A 55 -43.60 9.94 -16.20
CA VAL A 55 -43.36 9.49 -14.82
C VAL A 55 -44.57 8.69 -14.31
N LYS A 56 -45.80 9.17 -14.50
CA LYS A 56 -47.02 8.47 -14.06
C LYS A 56 -47.22 7.11 -14.76
N LYS A 57 -46.86 7.01 -16.04
CA LYS A 57 -46.88 5.73 -16.78
C LYS A 57 -45.78 4.77 -16.32
N LEU A 58 -44.61 5.28 -15.93
CA LEU A 58 -43.50 4.51 -15.35
C LEU A 58 -43.88 3.83 -14.02
N PHE A 59 -44.79 4.44 -13.27
CA PHE A 59 -45.34 3.91 -12.01
C PHE A 59 -46.60 3.03 -12.16
N SER A 60 -47.21 2.99 -13.35
CA SER A 60 -48.48 2.26 -13.58
C SER A 60 -48.31 1.00 -14.44
N ASP A 61 -47.11 0.78 -15.00
CA ASP A 61 -46.77 -0.40 -15.79
C ASP A 61 -45.94 -1.37 -14.93
N PRO A 62 -46.42 -2.61 -14.67
CA PRO A 62 -45.71 -3.58 -13.82
C PRO A 62 -44.29 -3.88 -14.33
N LEU A 63 -44.06 -3.80 -15.65
CA LEU A 63 -42.73 -4.00 -16.24
C LEU A 63 -41.79 -2.82 -15.92
N SER A 64 -42.34 -1.61 -15.90
CA SER A 64 -41.60 -0.39 -15.59
C SER A 64 -41.27 -0.27 -14.10
N VAL A 65 -42.18 -0.69 -13.22
CA VAL A 65 -41.91 -0.78 -11.77
C VAL A 65 -40.83 -1.80 -11.46
N VAL A 66 -40.88 -2.98 -12.09
CA VAL A 66 -39.81 -4.00 -11.96
C VAL A 66 -38.48 -3.46 -12.46
N LEU A 67 -38.46 -2.77 -13.61
CA LEU A 67 -37.25 -2.17 -14.16
C LEU A 67 -36.64 -1.12 -13.22
N VAL A 68 -37.47 -0.22 -12.65
CA VAL A 68 -37.00 0.76 -11.65
C VAL A 68 -36.43 0.07 -10.41
N PHE A 69 -37.12 -0.97 -9.91
CA PHE A 69 -36.65 -1.72 -8.76
C PHE A 69 -35.28 -2.38 -9.01
N VAL A 70 -35.11 -3.03 -10.17
CA VAL A 70 -33.83 -3.64 -10.57
C VAL A 70 -32.73 -2.58 -10.67
N ILE A 71 -33.01 -1.41 -11.23
CA ILE A 71 -32.05 -0.30 -11.30
C ILE A 71 -31.64 0.15 -9.90
N VAL A 72 -32.60 0.35 -8.98
CA VAL A 72 -32.29 0.75 -7.60
C VAL A 72 -31.41 -0.30 -6.91
N VAL A 73 -31.75 -1.58 -7.04
CA VAL A 73 -30.95 -2.67 -6.47
C VAL A 73 -29.55 -2.70 -7.08
N ALA A 74 -29.42 -2.51 -8.40
CA ALA A 74 -28.12 -2.46 -9.08
C ALA A 74 -27.28 -1.26 -8.62
N LEU A 75 -27.90 -0.08 -8.44
CA LEU A 75 -27.20 1.11 -7.94
C LEU A 75 -26.76 0.93 -6.48
N VAL A 76 -27.58 0.30 -5.64
CA VAL A 76 -27.20 -0.05 -4.27
C VAL A 76 -26.02 -1.02 -4.27
N ALA A 77 -26.09 -2.09 -5.08
CA ALA A 77 -24.98 -3.04 -5.21
C ALA A 77 -23.69 -2.36 -5.70
N ALA A 78 -23.79 -1.48 -6.71
CA ALA A 78 -22.66 -0.70 -7.21
C ALA A 78 -22.08 0.24 -6.13
N GLY A 79 -22.93 0.88 -5.33
CA GLY A 79 -22.50 1.72 -4.20
C GLY A 79 -21.78 0.93 -3.11
N VAL A 80 -22.27 -0.27 -2.77
CA VAL A 80 -21.61 -1.17 -1.80
C VAL A 80 -20.24 -1.63 -2.33
N LEU A 81 -20.16 -2.03 -3.60
CA LEU A 81 -18.89 -2.44 -4.20
C LEU A 81 -17.88 -1.28 -4.27
N GLY A 82 -18.33 -0.09 -4.64
CA GLY A 82 -17.49 1.11 -4.68
C GLY A 82 -16.97 1.52 -3.29
N SER A 83 -17.83 1.47 -2.27
CA SER A 83 -17.45 1.78 -0.89
C SER A 83 -16.51 0.74 -0.29
N GLU A 84 -16.71 -0.55 -0.58
CA GLU A 84 -15.80 -1.63 -0.20
C GLU A 84 -14.40 -1.42 -0.79
N LEU A 85 -14.31 -1.13 -2.10
CA LEU A 85 -13.03 -0.89 -2.77
C LEU A 85 -12.31 0.33 -2.19
N TYR A 86 -13.04 1.44 -1.99
CA TYR A 86 -12.49 2.66 -1.41
C TYR A 86 -11.99 2.43 0.03
N ALA A 87 -12.82 1.82 0.88
CA ALA A 87 -12.49 1.57 2.28
C ALA A 87 -11.27 0.65 2.41
N ARG A 88 -11.21 -0.41 1.60
CA ARG A 88 -10.05 -1.31 1.56
C ARG A 88 -8.78 -0.62 1.10
N ASN A 89 -8.83 0.10 -0.03
CA ASN A 89 -7.66 0.83 -0.54
C ASN A 89 -7.18 1.89 0.48
N ARG A 90 -8.11 2.52 1.21
CA ARG A 90 -7.76 3.45 2.29
C ARG A 90 -7.07 2.73 3.44
N ALA A 91 -7.54 1.56 3.83
CA ALA A 91 -6.93 0.76 4.89
C ALA A 91 -5.56 0.22 4.49
N ASP A 92 -5.39 -0.22 3.23
CA ASP A 92 -4.10 -0.64 2.67
C ASP A 92 -3.06 0.47 2.84
N GLN A 93 -3.42 1.72 2.52
CA GLN A 93 -2.52 2.87 2.68
C GLN A 93 -2.16 3.16 4.14
N ILE A 94 -3.11 3.00 5.07
CA ILE A 94 -2.86 3.24 6.50
C ILE A 94 -1.87 2.19 7.03
N VAL A 95 -2.14 0.91 6.78
CA VAL A 95 -1.25 -0.18 7.21
C VAL A 95 0.13 -0.05 6.56
N ALA A 96 0.17 0.21 5.25
CA ALA A 96 1.42 0.46 4.54
C ALA A 96 2.22 1.58 5.21
N SER A 97 1.59 2.73 5.49
CA SER A 97 2.28 3.87 6.10
C SER A 97 2.77 3.61 7.53
N THR A 98 2.04 2.82 8.32
CA THR A 98 2.51 2.38 9.65
C THR A 98 3.73 1.47 9.52
N VAL A 99 3.71 0.51 8.60
CA VAL A 99 4.87 -0.37 8.36
C VAL A 99 6.05 0.43 7.81
N GLU A 100 5.84 1.35 6.87
CA GLU A 100 6.86 2.27 6.35
C GLU A 100 7.55 3.07 7.46
N CYS A 101 6.80 3.52 8.47
CA CYS A 101 7.35 4.22 9.62
C CYS A 101 8.24 3.31 10.48
N VAL A 102 7.82 2.06 10.71
CA VAL A 102 8.57 1.10 11.54
C VAL A 102 9.83 0.58 10.82
N VAL A 103 9.71 0.30 9.52
CA VAL A 103 10.80 -0.30 8.73
C VAL A 103 11.69 0.73 8.05
N GLY A 104 11.23 1.96 7.82
CA GLY A 104 12.02 3.01 7.15
C GLY A 104 12.22 2.80 5.65
N ASP A 105 11.36 2.01 5.01
CA ASP A 105 11.32 1.76 3.56
C ASP A 105 9.88 1.70 3.08
N GLY A 106 9.66 1.93 1.78
CA GLY A 106 8.33 1.87 1.17
C GLY A 106 7.67 0.52 1.40
N ALA A 107 6.36 0.50 1.65
CA ALA A 107 5.62 -0.73 1.88
C ALA A 107 4.29 -0.73 1.12
N LYS A 108 3.82 -1.92 0.78
CA LYS A 108 2.50 -2.15 0.18
C LYS A 108 1.76 -3.14 1.05
N ALA A 109 0.63 -2.72 1.60
CA ALA A 109 -0.27 -3.61 2.31
C ALA A 109 -1.42 -4.04 1.39
N SER A 110 -1.97 -5.21 1.66
CA SER A 110 -3.13 -5.77 0.97
C SER A 110 -3.97 -6.59 1.94
N PHE A 111 -5.27 -6.30 2.00
CA PHE A 111 -6.26 -7.15 2.68
C PHE A 111 -6.83 -8.21 1.73
N ASP A 112 -7.08 -9.41 2.26
CA ASP A 112 -7.70 -10.51 1.49
C ASP A 112 -9.09 -10.13 0.94
N PRO A 113 -9.47 -10.62 -0.26
CA PRO A 113 -10.80 -10.39 -0.85
C PRO A 113 -11.98 -10.67 0.08
N LEU A 114 -11.90 -11.73 0.87
CA LEU A 114 -12.94 -12.18 1.78
C LEU A 114 -12.36 -12.42 3.17
N PRO A 115 -13.06 -12.02 4.26
CA PRO A 115 -14.39 -11.39 4.28
C PRO A 115 -14.39 -9.91 3.82
N PRO A 116 -15.55 -9.32 3.45
CA PRO A 116 -15.64 -7.92 3.04
C PRO A 116 -15.06 -6.97 4.11
N PHE A 117 -14.23 -6.02 3.69
CA PHE A 117 -13.56 -5.05 4.53
C PHE A 117 -14.57 -4.23 5.34
N LEU A 118 -15.70 -3.82 4.76
CA LEU A 118 -16.72 -3.04 5.47
C LEU A 118 -17.25 -3.81 6.70
N MET A 119 -17.46 -5.12 6.58
CA MET A 119 -17.89 -5.96 7.70
C MET A 119 -16.80 -6.08 8.76
N GLN A 120 -15.55 -6.25 8.33
CA GLN A 120 -14.39 -6.29 9.23
C GLN A 120 -14.24 -4.98 10.01
N HIS A 121 -14.37 -3.85 9.33
CA HIS A 121 -14.29 -2.52 9.91
C HIS A 121 -15.36 -2.28 10.98
N ILE A 122 -16.62 -2.66 10.70
CA ILE A 122 -17.72 -2.56 11.67
C ILE A 122 -17.46 -3.44 12.90
N SER A 123 -16.92 -4.63 12.69
CA SER A 123 -16.60 -5.55 13.80
C SER A 123 -15.34 -5.17 14.58
N GLY A 124 -14.45 -4.36 14.00
CA GLY A 124 -13.10 -4.09 14.54
C GLY A 124 -12.15 -5.28 14.45
N HIS A 125 -12.54 -6.35 13.74
CA HIS A 125 -11.77 -7.58 13.57
C HIS A 125 -11.29 -7.72 12.13
N TYR A 126 -9.97 -7.77 11.95
CA TYR A 126 -9.32 -7.94 10.65
C TYR A 126 -8.63 -9.31 10.59
N THR A 127 -8.92 -10.05 9.55
CA THR A 127 -8.59 -11.49 9.46
C THR A 127 -7.18 -11.74 8.96
N ASN A 128 -6.85 -11.26 7.76
CA ASN A 128 -5.54 -11.43 7.12
C ASN A 128 -5.11 -10.11 6.46
N ILE A 129 -3.87 -9.72 6.72
CA ILE A 129 -3.22 -8.55 6.13
C ILE A 129 -1.84 -8.98 5.66
N ASN A 130 -1.54 -8.75 4.40
CA ASN A 130 -0.24 -9.06 3.82
C ASN A 130 0.47 -7.75 3.50
N VAL A 131 1.71 -7.58 3.97
CA VAL A 131 2.52 -6.40 3.71
C VAL A 131 3.84 -6.81 3.08
N GLU A 132 4.25 -6.13 2.02
CA GLU A 132 5.53 -6.35 1.36
C GLU A 132 6.29 -5.03 1.29
N THR A 133 7.54 -5.01 1.76
CA THR A 133 8.40 -3.83 1.62
C THR A 133 9.03 -3.76 0.22
N ALA A 134 9.44 -2.56 -0.18
CA ALA A 134 10.03 -2.30 -1.49
C ALA A 134 11.38 -2.99 -1.67
N GLY A 135 12.09 -3.29 -0.58
CA GLY A 135 13.34 -4.03 -0.60
C GLY A 135 14.58 -3.15 -0.68
N ASN A 136 14.43 -1.83 -0.49
CA ASN A 136 15.56 -0.91 -0.58
C ASN A 136 16.38 -0.94 0.70
N GLN A 137 15.70 -0.95 1.85
CA GLN A 137 16.32 -0.93 3.16
C GLN A 137 15.34 -1.37 4.27
N ILE A 138 15.87 -1.66 5.44
CA ILE A 138 15.12 -1.72 6.69
C ILE A 138 16.00 -1.05 7.74
N ARG A 139 15.51 0.06 8.31
CA ARG A 139 16.29 0.95 9.17
C ARG A 139 17.60 1.32 8.47
N GLU A 140 18.73 0.96 9.06
CA GLU A 140 20.06 1.24 8.53
C GLU A 140 20.57 0.18 7.54
N ALA A 141 19.89 -0.95 7.39
CA ALA A 141 20.35 -2.08 6.61
C ALA A 141 19.76 -2.09 5.20
N LYS A 142 20.62 -2.05 4.19
CA LYS A 142 20.32 -1.93 2.76
C LYS A 142 20.01 -3.28 2.12
N GLY A 143 19.22 -3.26 1.05
CA GLY A 143 18.89 -4.42 0.22
C GLY A 143 18.16 -5.54 0.97
N MET A 144 17.37 -5.15 1.97
CA MET A 144 16.51 -6.05 2.75
C MET A 144 15.05 -5.88 2.36
N GLN A 145 14.39 -7.01 2.11
CA GLN A 145 12.96 -7.09 1.81
C GLN A 145 12.24 -7.87 2.91
N VAL A 146 11.05 -7.43 3.32
CA VAL A 146 10.19 -8.16 4.26
C VAL A 146 8.84 -8.45 3.62
N LYS A 147 8.37 -9.67 3.85
CA LYS A 147 6.98 -10.07 3.62
C LYS A 147 6.35 -10.38 4.97
N LEU A 148 5.39 -9.57 5.38
CA LEU A 148 4.66 -9.74 6.63
C LEU A 148 3.28 -10.32 6.35
N GLY A 149 2.94 -11.40 7.04
CA GLY A 149 1.59 -11.92 7.15
C GLY A 149 1.06 -11.69 8.55
N ILE A 150 0.01 -10.89 8.68
CA ILE A 150 -0.62 -10.53 9.96
C ILE A 150 -2.02 -11.15 9.98
N LYS A 151 -2.37 -11.81 11.09
CA LYS A 151 -3.68 -12.45 11.27
C LYS A 151 -4.33 -12.12 12.60
N ASP A 152 -5.67 -12.07 12.57
CA ASP A 152 -6.53 -11.77 13.72
C ASP A 152 -6.11 -10.47 14.43
N VAL A 153 -6.18 -9.35 13.71
CA VAL A 153 -6.00 -8.02 14.29
C VAL A 153 -7.32 -7.55 14.89
N ARG A 154 -7.29 -7.13 16.15
CA ARG A 154 -8.47 -6.63 16.86
C ARG A 154 -8.19 -5.23 17.35
N ILE A 155 -8.92 -4.26 16.82
CA ILE A 155 -8.82 -2.88 17.23
C ILE A 155 -9.75 -2.69 18.43
N LYS A 156 -9.19 -2.82 19.62
CA LYS A 156 -9.88 -2.63 20.89
C LYS A 156 -8.94 -1.92 21.85
N GLU A 157 -9.13 -0.61 21.97
CA GLU A 157 -8.32 0.20 22.85
C GLU A 157 -8.54 -0.21 24.31
N THR A 158 -7.44 -0.32 25.05
CA THR A 158 -7.39 -0.60 26.48
C THR A 158 -6.46 0.42 27.16
N ALA A 159 -6.29 0.34 28.48
CA ALA A 159 -5.37 1.22 29.20
C ALA A 159 -3.92 1.14 28.65
N ASP A 160 -3.50 -0.02 28.15
CA ASP A 160 -2.09 -0.31 27.82
C ASP A 160 -1.87 -0.67 26.34
N SER A 161 -2.90 -0.62 25.49
CA SER A 161 -2.76 -1.07 24.10
C SER A 161 -3.86 -0.52 23.19
N SER A 162 -3.53 -0.27 21.93
CA SER A 162 -4.49 0.12 20.87
C SER A 162 -5.25 -1.08 20.29
N GLY A 163 -4.85 -2.32 20.63
CA GLY A 163 -5.49 -3.54 20.17
C GLY A 163 -4.57 -4.75 20.21
N THR A 164 -5.00 -5.88 19.65
CA THR A 164 -4.22 -7.12 19.67
C THR A 164 -3.99 -7.69 18.28
N VAL A 165 -2.90 -8.43 18.11
CA VAL A 165 -2.59 -9.22 16.92
C VAL A 165 -2.48 -10.68 17.33
N GLY A 166 -3.32 -11.54 16.74
CA GLY A 166 -3.32 -12.97 17.04
C GLY A 166 -2.05 -13.67 16.58
N SER A 167 -1.60 -13.40 15.35
CA SER A 167 -0.27 -13.85 14.88
C SER A 167 0.31 -12.89 13.85
N LEU A 168 1.63 -12.72 13.88
CA LEU A 168 2.39 -12.06 12.84
C LEU A 168 3.56 -12.94 12.46
N VAL A 169 3.78 -13.09 11.16
CA VAL A 169 4.93 -13.80 10.59
C VAL A 169 5.61 -12.84 9.61
N ALA A 170 6.93 -12.70 9.71
CA ALA A 170 7.72 -11.90 8.80
C ALA A 170 8.82 -12.77 8.17
N ASP A 171 8.76 -12.90 6.86
CA ASP A 171 9.80 -13.53 6.05
C ASP A 171 10.71 -12.41 5.50
N ILE A 172 11.95 -12.38 5.98
CA ILE A 172 12.97 -11.40 5.61
C ILE A 172 13.92 -12.04 4.60
N ASN A 173 14.21 -11.33 3.52
CA ASN A 173 15.22 -11.68 2.54
C ASN A 173 16.25 -10.55 2.46
N TRP A 174 17.51 -10.88 2.73
CA TRP A 174 18.63 -9.95 2.65
C TRP A 174 19.60 -10.40 1.57
N SER A 175 19.70 -9.63 0.51
CA SER A 175 20.62 -9.91 -0.60
C SER A 175 22.09 -9.78 -0.20
N THR A 176 22.95 -10.56 -0.84
CA THR A 176 24.42 -10.43 -0.69
C THR A 176 24.90 -9.00 -0.95
N ASP A 177 24.37 -8.33 -1.98
CA ASP A 177 24.69 -6.93 -2.28
C ASP A 177 24.21 -5.98 -1.19
N GLY A 178 23.02 -6.21 -0.63
CA GLY A 178 22.51 -5.46 0.51
C GLY A 178 23.38 -5.60 1.76
N ILE A 179 23.86 -6.81 2.05
CA ILE A 179 24.79 -7.06 3.17
C ILE A 179 26.07 -6.27 2.95
N ARG A 180 26.63 -6.36 1.74
CA ARG A 180 27.84 -5.64 1.34
C ARG A 180 27.70 -4.13 1.52
N GLN A 181 26.58 -3.55 1.06
CA GLN A 181 26.30 -2.11 1.18
C GLN A 181 26.10 -1.69 2.64
N THR A 182 25.32 -2.45 3.41
CA THR A 182 25.06 -2.15 4.83
C THR A 182 26.35 -2.06 5.62
N VAL A 183 27.22 -3.08 5.49
CA VAL A 183 28.46 -3.10 6.25
C VAL A 183 29.46 -2.06 5.72
N ALA A 184 29.38 -1.69 4.43
CA ALA A 184 30.16 -0.59 3.86
C ALA A 184 29.67 0.81 4.27
N ASP A 185 28.37 1.01 4.54
CA ASP A 185 27.84 2.29 5.04
C ASP A 185 28.07 2.42 6.56
N MET A 186 28.09 1.31 7.29
CA MET A 186 28.37 1.26 8.73
C MET A 186 29.86 1.35 9.09
N VAL A 187 30.66 2.10 8.31
CA VAL A 187 32.12 2.36 8.47
C VAL A 187 32.47 3.19 9.72
N THR A 188 31.64 3.13 10.77
CA THR A 188 31.96 3.66 12.10
C THR A 188 32.69 2.66 12.99
N LEU A 189 32.91 1.43 12.55
CA LEU A 189 33.83 0.50 13.23
C LEU A 189 35.28 0.92 12.93
N PRO A 190 36.08 1.32 13.94
CA PRO A 190 37.42 1.90 13.75
C PRO A 190 38.46 0.97 13.09
N PHE A 191 38.09 -0.28 12.78
CA PHE A 191 38.98 -1.31 12.25
C PHE A 191 38.57 -1.82 10.87
N ILE A 192 37.35 -1.52 10.39
CA ILE A 192 36.93 -1.78 9.01
C ILE A 192 37.10 -0.47 8.22
N GLY A 193 38.31 0.10 8.28
CA GLY A 193 38.70 1.26 7.47
C GLY A 193 38.97 0.90 6.00
N SER A 194 38.75 -0.36 5.62
CA SER A 194 38.80 -0.83 4.24
C SER A 194 37.39 -1.19 3.79
N ALA A 195 36.93 -0.58 2.71
CA ALA A 195 35.70 -0.96 2.03
C ALA A 195 35.65 -2.49 1.86
N ILE A 196 34.56 -3.11 2.32
CA ILE A 196 34.31 -4.51 2.02
C ILE A 196 34.29 -4.66 0.50
N SER A 197 35.14 -5.55 0.02
CA SER A 197 35.42 -5.75 -1.40
C SER A 197 34.66 -6.93 -1.97
N ASP A 198 34.12 -7.82 -1.13
CA ASP A 198 33.22 -8.86 -1.58
C ASP A 198 32.41 -9.44 -0.42
N VAL A 199 31.23 -9.98 -0.72
CA VAL A 199 30.46 -10.81 0.21
C VAL A 199 30.09 -12.10 -0.52
N ARG A 200 30.37 -13.24 0.09
CA ARG A 200 30.08 -14.55 -0.48
C ARG A 200 29.31 -15.39 0.52
N THR A 201 28.22 -16.00 0.06
CA THR A 201 27.44 -16.92 0.88
C THR A 201 27.82 -18.37 0.57
N ASN A 202 27.75 -19.22 1.60
CA ASN A 202 27.95 -20.64 1.48
C ASN A 202 26.80 -21.36 2.21
N PRO A 203 25.74 -21.75 1.49
CA PRO A 203 24.57 -22.40 2.07
C PRO A 203 24.87 -23.75 2.70
N SER A 204 25.80 -24.52 2.13
CA SER A 204 26.16 -25.86 2.62
C SER A 204 26.75 -25.81 4.03
N ASN A 205 27.55 -24.78 4.31
CA ASN A 205 28.13 -24.56 5.64
C ASN A 205 27.26 -23.63 6.51
N GLY A 206 26.28 -22.95 5.91
CA GLY A 206 25.47 -21.93 6.55
C GLY A 206 26.30 -20.71 6.95
N THR A 207 27.29 -20.31 6.13
CA THR A 207 28.23 -19.24 6.47
C THR A 207 28.22 -18.11 5.45
N ILE A 208 28.52 -16.91 5.91
CA ILE A 208 28.71 -15.70 5.12
C ILE A 208 30.18 -15.31 5.26
N GLU A 209 30.85 -15.13 4.15
CA GLU A 209 32.22 -14.69 4.05
C GLU A 209 32.25 -13.22 3.62
N LEU A 210 32.85 -12.38 4.45
CA LEU A 210 33.06 -10.97 4.18
C LEU A 210 34.54 -10.75 3.87
N LYS A 211 34.83 -10.33 2.64
CA LYS A 211 36.18 -10.05 2.19
C LYS A 211 36.46 -8.56 2.27
N SER A 212 37.60 -8.23 2.85
CA SER A 212 38.13 -6.87 2.95
C SER A 212 39.55 -6.84 2.37
N LEU A 213 40.13 -5.64 2.23
CA LEU A 213 41.53 -5.51 1.81
C LEU A 213 42.52 -6.08 2.85
N LEU A 214 42.12 -6.11 4.13
CA LEU A 214 42.96 -6.50 5.26
C LEU A 214 42.81 -7.97 5.67
N GLY A 215 41.81 -8.66 5.12
CA GLY A 215 41.50 -10.03 5.52
C GLY A 215 40.10 -10.48 5.15
N THR A 216 39.80 -11.72 5.53
CA THR A 216 38.51 -12.38 5.30
C THR A 216 37.92 -12.81 6.64
N ILE A 217 36.62 -12.55 6.81
CA ILE A 217 35.85 -12.92 8.01
C ILE A 217 34.75 -13.88 7.58
N THR A 218 34.72 -15.08 8.17
CA THR A 218 33.64 -16.04 7.94
C THR A 218 32.76 -16.11 9.19
N ALA A 219 31.50 -15.73 9.04
CA ALA A 219 30.51 -15.74 10.11
C ALA A 219 29.34 -16.68 9.80
N LYS A 220 28.75 -17.26 10.83
CA LYS A 220 27.56 -18.10 10.76
C LYS A 220 26.41 -17.41 11.48
N PRO A 221 25.34 -17.00 10.78
CA PRO A 221 24.15 -16.51 11.45
C PRO A 221 23.45 -17.67 12.18
N SER A 222 22.93 -17.36 13.37
CA SER A 222 22.20 -18.31 14.21
C SER A 222 21.12 -17.57 15.01
N VAL A 223 20.08 -18.29 15.41
CA VAL A 223 19.07 -17.74 16.34
C VAL A 223 19.54 -17.99 17.76
N VAL A 224 19.68 -16.92 18.56
CA VAL A 224 20.09 -17.00 19.96
C VAL A 224 19.20 -16.05 20.76
N ASN A 225 18.66 -16.53 21.89
CA ASN A 225 17.82 -15.72 22.78
C ASN A 225 16.71 -14.95 22.07
N LYS A 226 16.00 -15.58 21.13
CA LYS A 226 14.91 -14.97 20.33
C LYS A 226 15.35 -13.84 19.38
N GLY A 227 16.65 -13.57 19.26
CA GLY A 227 17.23 -12.68 18.27
C GLY A 227 18.09 -13.43 17.26
N ILE A 228 18.64 -12.69 16.29
CA ILE A 228 19.71 -13.18 15.43
C ILE A 228 21.04 -12.92 16.14
N SER A 229 22.03 -13.78 15.94
CA SER A 229 23.41 -13.59 16.39
C SER A 229 24.35 -14.13 15.32
N LEU A 230 25.50 -13.45 15.13
CA LEU A 230 26.54 -13.87 14.19
C LEU A 230 27.72 -14.48 14.94
N GLN A 231 27.98 -15.76 14.70
CA GLN A 231 29.12 -16.46 15.27
C GLN A 231 30.29 -16.46 14.30
N ILE A 232 31.47 -16.00 14.73
CA ILE A 232 32.66 -16.02 13.88
C ILE A 232 33.23 -17.43 13.82
N VAL A 233 33.27 -18.02 12.63
CA VAL A 233 33.78 -19.36 12.35
C VAL A 233 35.27 -19.30 12.02
N ASP A 234 35.66 -18.36 11.15
CA ASP A 234 37.04 -18.16 10.72
C ASP A 234 37.38 -16.67 10.60
N LEU A 235 38.65 -16.36 10.85
CA LEU A 235 39.23 -15.02 10.78
C LEU A 235 40.62 -15.15 10.19
N SER A 236 40.77 -14.67 8.96
CA SER A 236 42.05 -14.60 8.26
C SER A 236 42.43 -13.14 8.03
N ALA A 237 43.16 -12.54 8.96
CA ALA A 237 43.64 -11.15 8.88
C ALA A 237 45.14 -11.10 8.64
N ILE A 238 45.58 -10.18 7.77
CA ILE A 238 47.01 -10.00 7.45
C ILE A 238 47.70 -9.30 8.62
N GLY A 239 48.61 -10.01 9.29
CA GLY A 239 49.54 -9.42 10.28
C GLY A 239 48.96 -9.13 11.67
N LEU A 240 47.70 -9.46 11.95
CA LEU A 240 47.08 -9.30 13.26
C LEU A 240 46.27 -10.55 13.65
N SER A 241 46.75 -11.32 14.63
CA SER A 241 46.00 -12.43 15.23
C SER A 241 45.08 -11.90 16.33
N TRP A 242 43.93 -11.34 15.96
CA TRP A 242 42.96 -10.85 16.96
C TRP A 242 42.14 -12.02 17.54
N PRO A 243 42.05 -12.13 18.88
CA PRO A 243 41.18 -13.11 19.52
C PRO A 243 39.70 -12.83 19.21
N ARG A 244 38.89 -13.90 19.07
CA ARG A 244 37.45 -13.81 18.76
C ARG A 244 36.69 -13.06 19.85
N GLU A 245 37.21 -13.11 21.06
CA GLU A 245 36.69 -12.51 22.30
C GLU A 245 36.63 -10.98 22.22
N THR A 246 37.48 -10.36 21.41
CA THR A 246 37.49 -8.90 21.21
C THR A 246 36.45 -8.45 20.18
N LEU A 247 36.02 -9.34 19.28
CA LEU A 247 35.13 -9.01 18.15
C LEU A 247 33.66 -9.36 18.41
N GLN A 248 33.36 -10.38 19.21
CA GLN A 248 31.98 -10.75 19.54
C GLN A 248 31.15 -9.60 20.11
N PRO A 249 31.63 -8.79 21.08
CA PRO A 249 30.83 -7.69 21.62
C PRO A 249 30.45 -6.62 20.58
N ILE A 250 31.23 -6.50 19.51
CA ILE A 250 30.94 -5.57 18.41
C ILE A 250 29.85 -6.13 17.50
N LEU A 251 29.96 -7.41 17.13
CA LEU A 251 28.93 -8.11 16.36
C LEU A 251 27.61 -8.21 17.14
N ASP A 252 27.68 -8.40 18.45
CA ASP A 252 26.51 -8.41 19.33
C ASP A 252 25.83 -7.04 19.33
N LYS A 253 26.60 -5.94 19.46
CA LYS A 253 26.06 -4.58 19.34
C LYS A 253 25.45 -4.30 17.96
N PHE A 254 26.11 -4.75 16.89
CA PHE A 254 25.59 -4.62 15.53
C PHE A 254 24.27 -5.36 15.37
N THR A 255 24.22 -6.60 15.84
CA THR A 255 23.01 -7.42 15.71
C THR A 255 21.89 -6.89 16.60
N ALA A 256 22.22 -6.41 17.80
CA ALA A 256 21.29 -5.70 18.68
C ALA A 256 20.71 -4.46 17.99
N GLN A 257 21.54 -3.60 17.37
CA GLN A 257 21.03 -2.40 16.67
C GLN A 257 20.04 -2.73 15.54
N ILE A 258 20.21 -3.87 14.86
CA ILE A 258 19.34 -4.29 13.77
C ILE A 258 18.09 -5.02 14.29
N THR A 259 18.18 -5.73 15.42
CA THR A 259 17.15 -6.68 15.89
C THR A 259 16.48 -6.35 17.22
N GLU A 260 16.99 -5.38 17.99
CA GLU A 260 16.34 -4.86 19.18
C GLU A 260 15.22 -3.87 18.82
N ASP A 261 14.31 -3.69 19.77
CA ASP A 261 13.18 -2.76 19.68
C ASP A 261 12.24 -3.04 18.50
N TYR A 262 12.08 -4.30 18.12
CA TYR A 262 10.92 -4.68 17.31
C TYR A 262 9.66 -4.65 18.19
N PRO A 263 8.60 -3.94 17.76
CA PRO A 263 7.38 -3.86 18.54
C PRO A 263 6.72 -5.24 18.65
N MET A 264 5.75 -5.38 19.56
CA MET A 264 4.89 -6.57 19.63
C MET A 264 5.61 -7.89 19.98
N GLY A 265 6.84 -7.82 20.52
CA GLY A 265 7.59 -9.00 20.96
C GLY A 265 7.96 -9.96 19.81
N ILE A 266 8.13 -9.42 18.62
CA ILE A 266 8.57 -10.16 17.44
C ILE A 266 9.96 -10.75 17.72
N HIS A 267 10.13 -12.03 17.41
CA HIS A 267 11.37 -12.75 17.63
C HIS A 267 11.76 -13.57 16.41
N ALA A 268 13.05 -13.87 16.30
CA ALA A 268 13.58 -14.74 15.25
C ALA A 268 13.21 -16.21 15.52
N ASP A 269 12.62 -16.86 14.52
CA ASP A 269 12.34 -18.30 14.52
C ASP A 269 13.47 -19.08 13.85
N SER A 270 13.98 -18.55 12.73
CA SER A 270 15.03 -19.22 11.96
C SER A 270 15.83 -18.23 11.12
N VAL A 271 17.06 -18.62 10.77
CA VAL A 271 17.91 -17.93 9.82
C VAL A 271 18.65 -18.95 8.98
N GLN A 272 18.71 -18.71 7.66
CA GLN A 272 19.32 -19.61 6.70
C GLN A 272 20.11 -18.80 5.67
N VAL A 273 21.31 -19.27 5.35
CA VAL A 273 22.13 -18.71 4.29
C VAL A 273 21.74 -19.37 2.98
N THR A 274 21.52 -18.56 1.94
CA THR A 274 21.17 -18.99 0.57
C THR A 274 22.26 -18.58 -0.41
N ASP A 275 22.19 -19.06 -1.66
CA ASP A 275 23.21 -18.75 -2.67
C ASP A 275 23.28 -17.25 -3.01
N SER A 276 22.22 -16.50 -2.71
CA SER A 276 22.10 -15.07 -3.04
C SER A 276 21.97 -14.15 -1.82
N GLY A 277 22.11 -14.68 -0.60
CA GLY A 277 21.97 -13.87 0.61
C GLY A 277 21.60 -14.66 1.85
N VAL A 278 20.75 -14.07 2.69
CA VAL A 278 20.26 -14.62 3.95
C VAL A 278 18.75 -14.48 3.99
N VAL A 279 18.06 -15.56 4.35
CA VAL A 279 16.64 -15.52 4.67
C VAL A 279 16.45 -15.73 6.16
N ALA A 280 15.58 -14.95 6.78
CA ALA A 280 15.24 -15.09 8.18
C ALA A 280 13.73 -15.06 8.35
N LYS A 281 13.24 -15.83 9.32
CA LYS A 281 11.83 -15.86 9.67
C LYS A 281 11.66 -15.35 11.09
N PHE A 282 10.73 -14.43 11.26
CA PHE A 282 10.36 -13.89 12.56
C PHE A 282 8.87 -14.12 12.80
N SER A 283 8.48 -14.28 14.06
CA SER A 283 7.08 -14.39 14.42
C SER A 283 6.75 -13.78 15.78
N THR A 284 5.46 -13.58 16.00
CA THR A 284 4.87 -13.34 17.32
C THR A 284 3.44 -13.85 17.34
N THR A 285 2.94 -14.15 18.54
CA THR A 285 1.56 -14.61 18.76
C THR A 285 0.94 -13.88 19.94
N ASN A 286 -0.35 -13.57 19.83
CA ASN A 286 -1.14 -12.87 20.85
C ASN A 286 -0.46 -11.60 21.37
N ALA A 287 0.05 -10.80 20.44
CA ALA A 287 0.79 -9.59 20.76
C ALA A 287 -0.15 -8.40 20.99
N LYS A 288 0.27 -7.49 21.88
CA LYS A 288 -0.40 -6.21 22.10
C LYS A 288 0.19 -5.16 21.17
N MET A 289 -0.66 -4.43 20.45
CA MET A 289 -0.22 -3.28 19.66
C MET A 289 0.11 -2.11 20.60
N PRO A 290 1.27 -1.47 20.45
CA PRO A 290 1.67 -0.34 21.29
C PRO A 290 0.71 0.84 21.10
N LYS A 291 0.63 1.71 22.11
CA LYS A 291 -0.09 2.97 21.96
C LYS A 291 0.74 3.97 21.14
N PRO A 292 0.09 4.95 20.49
CA PRO A 292 0.81 6.03 19.81
C PRO A 292 1.78 6.80 20.71
N ALA A 293 1.53 6.82 22.02
CA ALA A 293 2.42 7.43 23.02
C ALA A 293 3.69 6.60 23.26
N ASP A 294 3.62 5.27 23.09
CA ASP A 294 4.74 4.36 23.26
C ASP A 294 5.51 4.18 21.95
N ASP A 295 4.78 4.15 20.82
CA ASP A 295 5.33 4.07 19.47
C ASP A 295 4.53 5.00 18.52
N PRO A 296 5.11 6.15 18.12
CA PRO A 296 4.44 7.12 17.24
C PRO A 296 4.02 6.56 15.88
N CYS A 297 4.66 5.49 15.40
CA CYS A 297 4.32 4.88 14.11
C CYS A 297 2.91 4.27 14.10
N PHE A 298 2.38 3.91 15.27
CA PHE A 298 1.03 3.36 15.44
C PHE A 298 -0.04 4.45 15.56
N GLY A 299 0.33 5.73 15.52
CA GLY A 299 -0.61 6.87 15.61
C GLY A 299 -1.56 7.05 14.43
N LYS A 300 -1.39 6.28 13.34
CA LYS A 300 -2.24 6.34 12.15
C LYS A 300 -3.35 5.28 12.12
N LEU A 301 -3.35 4.34 13.08
CA LEU A 301 -4.28 3.21 13.18
C LEU A 301 -5.62 3.60 13.80
#